data_AF-A0A928G0B5-F1
#
_entry.id   AF-A0A928G0B5-F1
#
_cell.length_a   1.000
_cell.length_b   1.000
_cell.length_c   1.000
_cell.angle_alpha   90.00
_cell.angle_beta   90.00
_cell.angle_gamma   90.00
#
_symmetry.space_group_name_H-M   'P 1'
#
loop_
_entity.id
_entity.type
_entity.pdbx_description
1 polymer ?
#
loop_
_entity_poly.entity_id
_entity_poly.type
_entity_poly.pdbx_seq_one_letter_code
_entity_poly.pdbx_strand_id
1 'polypeptide(L)'
;MYFPEEILDVKNILRNLDDEISNYEKIAIIDSCIERLNHFRPRFLLEPHKWTHIKNEILEELRYAKEKCKRSIISVRELEHILFEINDKVNLVVCSDVKPYKNLCIFFLSHPKNKAIVTAEILSRINYLDKMTREVTFIMPGYNKAQMDDEVINASDNNLQLTFDENLFVKMVQELENESNGKFLYNDMCELVFIGIKSNGMYDFDNFQRLDLNILSQKRGIDPIKLILTVAQQFRTDKNETIDIRKYVTQILGELTMQDYNPAIKIFIAGAKKLKEERSLLREELSKVENANNLDIRALTFEDFATSLTGEDRGRQADYNKFIEKEANVVIFIFDSTAGEITEEEFDIAYNSLKENRHPDIFVYVRKRSPFSYRNIFGDRRLQNIKNKIFAYQKEYYIEYENLDNLRYLFYSDMVSYFQKKKD
;
A
#
# COMPACT_ATOMS: atom_id res chain seq x y z
N MET A 1 -7.38 -6.05 -10.56
CA MET A 1 -6.20 -6.44 -11.37
C MET A 1 -6.50 -7.75 -12.07
N TYR A 2 -7.26 -7.68 -13.16
CA TYR A 2 -7.54 -8.83 -14.04
C TYR A 2 -6.50 -8.81 -15.16
N PHE A 3 -5.60 -9.79 -15.19
CA PHE A 3 -4.82 -10.05 -16.39
C PHE A 3 -5.69 -10.91 -17.32
N PRO A 4 -6.06 -10.45 -18.52
CA PRO A 4 -6.83 -11.28 -19.43
C PRO A 4 -5.89 -12.29 -20.09
N GLU A 5 -6.16 -13.58 -19.90
CA GLU A 5 -5.81 -14.63 -20.87
C GLU A 5 -6.50 -14.42 -22.24
N GLU A 6 -7.30 -13.37 -22.39
CA GLU A 6 -7.95 -12.98 -23.64
C GLU A 6 -7.00 -12.26 -24.62
N ILE A 7 -5.80 -11.84 -24.17
CA ILE A 7 -4.81 -11.26 -25.08
C ILE A 7 -4.18 -12.39 -25.86
N LEU A 8 -4.77 -12.62 -27.04
CA LEU A 8 -4.38 -13.58 -28.07
C LEU A 8 -3.71 -14.84 -27.52
N ASP A 9 -4.39 -15.96 -27.73
CA ASP A 9 -3.77 -17.27 -27.70
C ASP A 9 -2.74 -17.47 -28.84
N VAL A 10 -1.93 -16.43 -29.14
CA VAL A 10 -0.80 -16.47 -30.06
C VAL A 10 0.08 -17.65 -29.71
N LYS A 11 0.32 -17.92 -28.42
CA LYS A 11 1.17 -19.05 -28.02
C LYS A 11 0.57 -20.40 -28.42
N ASN A 12 -0.73 -20.65 -28.25
CA ASN A 12 -1.30 -21.91 -28.75
C ASN A 12 -1.49 -21.89 -30.27
N ILE A 13 -1.78 -20.74 -30.89
CA ILE A 13 -1.81 -20.59 -32.34
C ILE A 13 -0.44 -20.95 -32.92
N LEU A 14 0.64 -20.33 -32.45
CA LEU A 14 2.04 -20.58 -32.83
C LEU A 14 2.42 -22.05 -32.62
N ARG A 15 2.03 -22.66 -31.49
CA ARG A 15 2.28 -24.09 -31.22
C ARG A 15 1.57 -25.04 -32.20
N ASN A 16 0.52 -24.56 -32.86
CA ASN A 16 -0.30 -25.32 -33.80
C ASN A 16 -0.07 -24.90 -35.26
N LEU A 17 0.85 -23.97 -35.55
CA LEU A 17 1.25 -23.65 -36.92
C LEU A 17 2.16 -24.76 -37.43
N ASP A 18 1.61 -25.66 -38.24
CA ASP A 18 2.40 -26.60 -39.03
C ASP A 18 2.99 -25.90 -40.27
N ASP A 19 4.10 -26.39 -40.80
CA ASP A 19 4.69 -25.91 -42.06
C ASP A 19 3.73 -26.11 -43.25
N GLU A 20 2.71 -26.98 -43.11
CA GLU A 20 1.72 -27.33 -44.14
C GLU A 20 0.45 -26.47 -44.17
N ILE A 21 0.32 -25.43 -43.31
CA ILE A 21 -0.90 -24.61 -43.28
C ILE A 21 -1.13 -23.83 -44.58
N SER A 22 -2.38 -23.87 -45.06
CA SER A 22 -2.80 -23.16 -46.26
C SER A 22 -2.84 -21.64 -46.04
N ASN A 23 -2.75 -20.86 -47.12
CA ASN A 23 -2.90 -19.41 -47.04
C ASN A 23 -4.30 -18.99 -46.55
N TYR A 24 -5.31 -19.83 -46.74
CA TYR A 24 -6.66 -19.61 -46.20
C TYR A 24 -6.66 -19.71 -44.67
N GLU A 25 -6.00 -20.71 -44.10
CA GLU A 25 -5.87 -20.89 -42.65
C GLU A 25 -5.06 -19.77 -42.02
N LYS A 26 -3.95 -19.35 -42.65
CA LYS A 26 -3.18 -18.18 -42.21
C LYS A 26 -4.04 -16.92 -42.15
N ILE A 27 -4.90 -16.69 -43.15
CA ILE A 27 -5.82 -15.54 -43.18
C ILE A 27 -6.86 -15.65 -42.06
N ALA A 28 -7.44 -16.83 -41.83
CA ALA A 28 -8.40 -17.06 -40.76
C ALA A 28 -7.81 -16.79 -39.37
N ILE A 29 -6.56 -17.19 -39.15
CA ILE A 29 -5.81 -16.92 -37.93
C ILE A 29 -5.63 -15.41 -37.72
N ILE A 30 -5.20 -14.69 -38.76
CA ILE A 30 -5.02 -13.23 -38.71
C ILE A 30 -6.36 -12.52 -38.44
N ASP A 31 -7.44 -12.95 -39.10
CA ASP A 31 -8.76 -12.37 -38.91
C ASP A 31 -9.29 -12.58 -37.48
N SER A 32 -9.06 -13.76 -36.90
CA SER A 32 -9.35 -14.01 -35.49
C SER A 32 -8.55 -13.10 -34.56
N CYS A 33 -7.27 -12.85 -34.87
CA CYS A 33 -6.43 -11.94 -34.09
C CYS A 33 -6.95 -10.48 -34.15
N ILE A 34 -7.30 -10.00 -35.34
CA ILE A 34 -7.87 -8.66 -35.55
C ILE A 34 -9.19 -8.51 -34.81
N GLU A 35 -10.09 -9.48 -34.93
CA GLU A 35 -11.38 -9.48 -34.25
C GLU A 35 -11.20 -9.38 -32.73
N ARG A 36 -10.33 -10.23 -32.15
CA ARG A 36 -10.04 -10.20 -30.70
C ARG A 36 -9.43 -8.88 -30.27
N LEU A 37 -8.47 -8.32 -31.00
CA LEU A 37 -7.84 -7.03 -30.68
C LEU A 37 -8.83 -5.85 -30.76
N ASN A 38 -9.81 -5.92 -31.66
CA ASN A 38 -10.86 -4.91 -31.75
C ASN A 38 -11.78 -4.92 -30.53
N HIS A 39 -12.11 -6.10 -30.01
CA HIS A 39 -12.88 -6.28 -28.79
C HIS A 39 -12.04 -6.11 -27.52
N PHE A 40 -10.72 -6.21 -27.62
CA PHE A 40 -9.82 -6.05 -26.50
C PHE A 40 -9.86 -4.62 -25.96
N ARG A 41 -10.17 -4.52 -24.67
CA ARG A 41 -10.12 -3.29 -23.89
C ARG A 41 -9.02 -3.45 -22.84
N PRO A 42 -7.95 -2.64 -22.90
CA PRO A 42 -6.88 -2.72 -21.90
C PRO A 42 -7.48 -2.41 -20.54
N ARG A 43 -7.25 -3.30 -19.56
CA ARG A 43 -7.87 -3.19 -18.25
C ARG A 43 -7.11 -2.25 -17.29
N PHE A 44 -5.89 -1.76 -17.60
CA PHE A 44 -5.09 -0.92 -16.68
C PHE A 44 -4.15 0.12 -17.34
N LEU A 45 -3.98 1.25 -16.64
CA LEU A 45 -2.86 2.23 -16.55
C LEU A 45 -2.22 2.85 -17.80
N LEU A 46 -2.63 2.50 -19.02
CA LEU A 46 -2.25 3.28 -20.19
C LEU A 46 -3.25 4.40 -20.43
N GLU A 47 -2.72 5.62 -20.54
CA GLU A 47 -3.51 6.75 -21.02
C GLU A 47 -4.20 6.34 -22.33
N PRO A 48 -5.51 6.58 -22.50
CA PRO A 48 -6.29 6.05 -23.64
C PRO A 48 -5.67 6.29 -25.01
N HIS A 49 -4.92 7.38 -25.17
CA HIS A 49 -4.21 7.73 -26.40
C HIS A 49 -3.00 6.82 -26.70
N LYS A 50 -2.25 6.37 -25.67
CA LYS A 50 -1.12 5.45 -25.84
C LYS A 50 -1.59 4.06 -26.26
N TRP A 51 -2.66 3.56 -25.65
CA TRP A 51 -3.28 2.31 -26.08
C TRP A 51 -3.79 2.40 -27.52
N THR A 52 -4.47 3.50 -27.86
CA THR A 52 -5.00 3.70 -29.22
C THR A 52 -3.87 3.68 -30.25
N HIS A 53 -2.74 4.31 -29.94
CA HIS A 53 -1.56 4.29 -30.81
C HIS A 53 -1.00 2.87 -31.00
N ILE A 54 -0.73 2.14 -29.91
CA ILE A 54 -0.18 0.78 -29.95
C ILE A 54 -1.15 -0.20 -30.63
N LYS A 55 -2.45 -0.09 -30.34
CA LYS A 55 -3.50 -0.87 -31.00
C LYS A 55 -3.49 -0.64 -32.51
N ASN A 56 -3.35 0.60 -32.96
CA ASN A 56 -3.28 0.92 -34.38
C ASN A 56 -2.02 0.36 -35.04
N GLU A 57 -0.86 0.43 -34.39
CA GLU A 57 0.37 -0.18 -34.90
C GLU A 57 0.24 -1.70 -35.08
N ILE A 58 -0.32 -2.40 -34.09
CA ILE A 58 -0.56 -3.84 -34.17
C ILE A 58 -1.56 -4.18 -35.28
N LEU A 59 -2.64 -3.39 -35.42
CA LEU A 59 -3.63 -3.59 -36.47
C LEU A 59 -3.03 -3.42 -37.88
N GLU A 60 -2.11 -2.47 -38.07
CA GLU A 60 -1.41 -2.29 -39.34
C GLU A 60 -0.49 -3.47 -39.67
N GLU A 61 0.24 -4.00 -38.68
CA GLU A 61 1.08 -5.19 -38.87
C GLU A 61 0.27 -6.44 -39.24
N LEU A 62 -0.88 -6.66 -38.57
CA LEU A 62 -1.79 -7.76 -38.91
C LEU A 62 -2.41 -7.59 -40.31
N ARG A 63 -2.80 -6.38 -40.70
CA ARG A 63 -3.31 -6.09 -42.06
C ARG A 63 -2.24 -6.35 -43.13
N TYR A 64 -1.00 -5.94 -42.85
CA TYR A 64 0.13 -6.17 -43.74
C TYR A 64 0.40 -7.68 -43.93
N ALA A 65 0.42 -8.45 -42.83
CA ALA A 65 0.54 -9.90 -42.89
C ALA A 65 -0.60 -10.54 -43.71
N LYS A 66 -1.84 -10.08 -43.53
CA LYS A 66 -3.02 -10.57 -44.27
C LYS A 66 -2.86 -10.37 -45.78
N GLU A 67 -2.41 -9.20 -46.21
CA GLU A 67 -2.19 -8.91 -47.63
C GLU A 67 -1.06 -9.75 -48.23
N LYS A 68 0.01 -10.02 -47.47
CA LYS A 68 1.05 -10.96 -47.90
C LYS A 68 0.54 -12.40 -48.00
N CYS A 69 -0.33 -12.85 -47.09
CA CYS A 69 -0.99 -14.16 -47.17
C CYS A 69 -1.81 -14.30 -48.46
N LYS A 70 -2.63 -13.28 -48.80
CA LYS A 70 -3.45 -13.29 -50.03
C LYS A 70 -2.61 -13.41 -51.30
N ARG A 71 -1.42 -12.82 -51.31
CA ARG A 71 -0.48 -12.89 -52.43
C ARG A 71 0.40 -14.14 -52.41
N SER A 72 0.24 -15.02 -51.42
CA SER A 72 1.06 -16.21 -51.20
C SER A 72 2.55 -15.91 -51.01
N ILE A 73 2.86 -14.75 -50.41
CA ILE A 73 4.25 -14.25 -50.26
C ILE A 73 4.84 -14.59 -48.88
N ILE A 74 3.98 -14.80 -47.87
CA ILE A 74 4.42 -15.00 -46.49
C ILE A 74 4.59 -16.48 -46.14
N SER A 75 5.79 -16.82 -45.66
CA SER A 75 6.08 -18.14 -45.09
C SER A 75 5.44 -18.31 -43.71
N VAL A 76 5.30 -19.55 -43.24
CA VAL A 76 4.82 -19.83 -41.87
C VAL A 76 5.73 -19.16 -40.85
N ARG A 77 7.05 -19.29 -40.99
CA ARG A 77 8.05 -18.65 -40.11
C ARG A 77 7.95 -17.12 -40.05
N GLU A 78 7.66 -16.48 -41.17
CA GLU A 78 7.48 -15.03 -41.21
C GLU A 78 6.18 -14.61 -40.50
N LEU A 79 5.11 -15.40 -40.64
CA LEU A 79 3.88 -15.19 -39.87
C LEU A 79 4.09 -15.42 -38.36
N GLU A 80 4.84 -16.45 -37.99
CA GLU A 80 5.21 -16.72 -36.59
C GLU A 80 5.95 -15.55 -35.96
N HIS A 81 6.93 -14.99 -36.68
CA HIS A 81 7.71 -13.85 -36.22
C HIS A 81 6.82 -12.62 -35.96
N ILE A 82 5.93 -12.29 -36.90
CA ILE A 82 5.00 -11.17 -36.76
C ILE A 82 4.09 -11.37 -35.55
N LEU A 83 3.52 -12.57 -35.40
CA LEU A 83 2.66 -12.89 -34.27
C LEU A 83 3.42 -12.83 -32.93
N PHE A 84 4.69 -13.24 -32.90
CA PHE A 84 5.55 -13.13 -31.72
C PHE A 84 5.83 -11.67 -31.34
N GLU A 85 6.18 -10.82 -32.30
CA GLU A 85 6.40 -9.37 -32.06
C GLU A 85 5.14 -8.67 -31.57
N ILE A 86 3.98 -9.02 -32.12
CA ILE A 86 2.69 -8.51 -31.65
C ILE A 86 2.44 -8.93 -30.20
N ASN A 87 2.67 -10.21 -29.87
CA ASN A 87 2.54 -10.69 -28.51
C ASN A 87 3.46 -9.92 -27.55
N ASP A 88 4.69 -9.62 -27.94
CA ASP A 88 5.61 -8.82 -27.11
C ASP A 88 5.10 -7.39 -26.90
N LYS A 89 4.65 -6.72 -27.96
CA LYS A 89 4.06 -5.37 -27.88
C LYS A 89 2.83 -5.31 -26.97
N VAL A 90 1.98 -6.35 -27.00
CA VAL A 90 0.80 -6.38 -26.13
C VAL A 90 1.18 -6.71 -24.68
N ASN A 91 2.21 -7.54 -24.46
CA ASN A 91 2.71 -7.80 -23.10
C ASN A 91 3.39 -6.57 -22.48
N LEU A 92 4.06 -5.73 -23.27
CA LEU A 92 4.64 -4.45 -22.81
C LEU A 92 3.58 -3.44 -22.36
N VAL A 93 2.35 -3.55 -22.87
CA VAL A 93 1.18 -2.73 -22.50
C VAL A 93 0.55 -3.20 -21.19
N VAL A 94 0.80 -4.44 -20.79
CA VAL A 94 0.18 -5.08 -19.63
C VAL A 94 1.22 -5.22 -18.52
N CYS A 95 1.59 -4.07 -17.96
CA CYS A 95 2.36 -4.01 -16.72
C CYS A 95 1.63 -3.12 -15.72
N SER A 96 1.23 -3.70 -14.59
CA SER A 96 1.62 -3.06 -13.35
C SER A 96 3.10 -3.36 -13.13
N ASP A 97 3.79 -2.52 -12.36
CA ASP A 97 5.17 -2.76 -11.94
C ASP A 97 5.33 -3.94 -10.95
N VAL A 98 4.34 -4.81 -10.82
CA VAL A 98 4.37 -6.00 -9.95
C VAL A 98 4.56 -7.23 -10.83
N LYS A 99 5.74 -7.86 -10.72
CA LYS A 99 6.04 -9.12 -11.40
C LYS A 99 5.03 -10.18 -10.95
N PRO A 100 4.22 -10.78 -11.85
CA PRO A 100 3.28 -11.84 -11.47
C PRO A 100 4.06 -13.08 -11.02
N TYR A 101 3.80 -13.56 -9.81
CA TYR A 101 4.22 -14.87 -9.31
C TYR A 101 2.99 -15.72 -8.91
N LYS A 102 3.13 -17.04 -9.07
CA LYS A 102 2.24 -17.82 -9.97
C LYS A 102 0.89 -18.29 -9.45
N ASN A 103 0.62 -18.36 -8.14
CA ASN A 103 -0.53 -19.16 -7.64
C ASN A 103 -1.40 -18.49 -6.56
N LEU A 104 -1.23 -17.20 -6.22
CA LEU A 104 -2.05 -16.54 -5.17
C LEU A 104 -2.45 -15.11 -5.52
N CYS A 105 -3.76 -14.85 -5.49
CA CYS A 105 -4.37 -13.52 -5.47
C CYS A 105 -4.93 -13.21 -4.08
N ILE A 106 -4.72 -11.98 -3.61
CA ILE A 106 -5.32 -11.45 -2.39
C ILE A 106 -6.22 -10.28 -2.78
N PHE A 107 -7.53 -10.46 -2.66
CA PHE A 107 -8.50 -9.40 -2.85
C PHE A 107 -8.83 -8.74 -1.52
N PHE A 108 -8.73 -7.41 -1.48
CA PHE A 108 -9.30 -6.58 -0.43
C PHE A 108 -10.63 -6.00 -0.94
N LEU A 109 -11.73 -6.59 -0.52
CA LEU A 109 -13.09 -6.21 -0.91
C LEU A 109 -13.68 -5.32 0.17
N SER A 110 -13.73 -4.02 -0.10
CA SER A 110 -14.28 -3.04 0.82
C SER A 110 -14.91 -1.91 0.04
N HIS A 111 -16.19 -1.64 0.27
CA HIS A 111 -16.81 -0.42 -0.23
C HIS A 111 -16.58 0.74 0.76
N PRO A 112 -16.17 1.96 0.33
CA PRO A 112 -15.93 3.09 1.25
C PRO A 112 -17.13 3.43 2.15
N LYS A 113 -18.36 3.26 1.64
CA LYS A 113 -19.61 3.41 2.42
C LYS A 113 -19.70 2.52 3.66
N ASN A 114 -18.96 1.42 3.72
CA ASN A 114 -18.95 0.50 4.87
C ASN A 114 -18.31 1.12 6.12
N LYS A 115 -17.51 2.19 5.97
CA LYS A 115 -16.83 2.92 7.05
C LYS A 115 -16.07 2.01 8.04
N ALA A 116 -15.57 0.87 7.55
CA ALA A 116 -14.82 -0.06 8.37
C ALA A 116 -13.46 0.56 8.76
N ILE A 117 -13.14 0.57 10.05
CA ILE A 117 -11.91 1.20 10.58
C ILE A 117 -10.67 0.57 9.93
N VAL A 118 -10.69 -0.75 9.76
CA VAL A 118 -9.64 -1.54 9.10
C VAL A 118 -9.39 -1.11 7.65
N THR A 119 -10.40 -0.59 6.95
CA THR A 119 -10.22 -0.09 5.58
C THR A 119 -9.26 1.09 5.58
N ALA A 120 -9.48 2.09 6.44
CA ALA A 120 -8.60 3.25 6.52
C ALA A 120 -7.14 2.83 6.85
N GLU A 121 -6.97 1.82 7.69
CA GLU A 121 -5.65 1.27 8.03
C GLU A 121 -4.96 0.61 6.81
N ILE A 122 -5.64 -0.28 6.09
CA ILE A 122 -5.12 -0.92 4.87
C ILE A 122 -4.77 0.13 3.81
N LEU A 123 -5.67 1.09 3.57
CA LEU A 123 -5.44 2.16 2.60
C LEU A 123 -4.24 3.04 2.96
N SER A 124 -4.00 3.27 4.26
CA SER A 124 -2.86 4.05 4.75
C SER A 124 -1.50 3.33 4.66
N ARG A 125 -1.49 2.04 4.32
CA ARG A 125 -0.25 1.26 4.18
C ARG A 125 -0.12 0.64 2.79
N ILE A 126 -0.87 1.12 1.80
CA ILE A 126 -0.95 0.47 0.49
C ILE A 126 0.40 0.39 -0.24
N ASN A 127 1.19 1.47 -0.21
CA ASN A 127 2.54 1.45 -0.81
C ASN A 127 3.49 0.48 -0.09
N TYR A 128 3.31 0.32 1.22
CA TYR A 128 4.08 -0.62 2.02
C TYR A 128 3.68 -2.05 1.70
N LEU A 129 2.37 -2.34 1.66
CA LEU A 129 1.82 -3.62 1.24
C LEU A 129 2.32 -3.96 -0.16
N ASP A 130 2.10 -3.11 -1.16
CA ASP A 130 2.56 -3.31 -2.53
C ASP A 130 4.06 -3.65 -2.62
N LYS A 131 4.90 -2.91 -1.87
CA LYS A 131 6.34 -3.15 -1.82
C LYS A 131 6.70 -4.50 -1.17
N MET A 132 5.97 -4.92 -0.14
CA MET A 132 6.27 -6.12 0.65
C MET A 132 5.57 -7.37 0.13
N THR A 133 4.52 -7.22 -0.67
CA THR A 133 3.74 -8.30 -1.28
C THR A 133 4.08 -8.51 -2.76
N ARG A 134 5.26 -8.07 -3.23
CA ARG A 134 5.71 -8.14 -4.64
C ARG A 134 5.60 -9.53 -5.31
N GLU A 135 5.46 -10.58 -4.53
CA GLU A 135 5.39 -11.98 -4.97
C GLU A 135 3.96 -12.53 -4.97
N VAL A 136 2.94 -11.73 -4.61
CA VAL A 136 1.51 -12.07 -4.68
C VAL A 136 0.73 -10.95 -5.36
N THR A 137 -0.39 -11.29 -5.99
CA THR A 137 -1.23 -10.28 -6.65
C THR A 137 -2.18 -9.67 -5.62
N PHE A 138 -1.91 -8.45 -5.14
CA PHE A 138 -2.79 -7.72 -4.23
C PHE A 138 -3.77 -6.84 -5.03
N ILE A 139 -5.08 -7.02 -4.80
CA ILE A 139 -6.14 -6.42 -5.62
C ILE A 139 -7.13 -5.69 -4.74
N MET A 140 -7.41 -4.42 -5.06
CA MET A 140 -8.41 -3.60 -4.37
C MET A 140 -9.43 -3.09 -5.37
N PRO A 141 -10.53 -3.81 -5.62
CA PRO A 141 -11.51 -3.42 -6.63
C PRO A 141 -12.07 -2.02 -6.39
N GLY A 142 -12.25 -1.23 -7.45
CA GLY A 142 -12.75 0.14 -7.38
C GLY A 142 -11.74 1.19 -6.91
N TYR A 143 -10.69 0.82 -6.17
CA TYR A 143 -9.69 1.78 -5.70
C TYR A 143 -8.69 2.14 -6.82
N ASN A 144 -8.56 3.43 -7.11
CA ASN A 144 -7.67 3.97 -8.13
C ASN A 144 -6.82 5.10 -7.57
N LYS A 145 -5.68 5.41 -8.20
CA LYS A 145 -4.91 6.61 -7.87
C LYS A 145 -5.74 7.85 -8.26
N ALA A 146 -5.97 8.73 -7.29
CA ALA A 146 -6.71 9.96 -7.50
C ALA A 146 -5.96 10.90 -8.48
N GLN A 147 -6.72 11.49 -9.39
CA GLN A 147 -6.33 12.64 -10.22
C GLN A 147 -6.66 13.96 -9.49
N MET A 148 -6.25 15.10 -10.05
CA MET A 148 -6.39 16.41 -9.39
C MET A 148 -7.84 16.77 -9.01
N ASP A 149 -8.82 16.26 -9.74
CA ASP A 149 -10.24 16.59 -9.57
C ASP A 149 -11.05 15.46 -8.90
N ASP A 150 -10.41 14.36 -8.53
CA ASP A 150 -11.10 13.21 -7.96
C ASP A 150 -11.41 13.41 -6.47
N GLU A 151 -12.53 12.84 -6.02
CA GLU A 151 -12.82 12.74 -4.58
C GLU A 151 -11.85 11.75 -3.93
N VAL A 152 -11.01 12.25 -3.02
CA VAL A 152 -9.99 11.45 -2.33
C VAL A 152 -10.58 10.74 -1.11
N ILE A 153 -10.43 9.42 -1.07
CA ILE A 153 -11.00 8.54 -0.05
C ILE A 153 -10.01 8.16 1.07
N ASN A 154 -8.71 8.39 0.90
CA ASN A 154 -7.66 8.06 1.89
C ASN A 154 -6.70 9.26 2.12
N ALA A 155 -7.27 10.43 2.41
CA ALA A 155 -6.52 11.68 2.58
C ALA A 155 -5.49 11.68 3.74
N SER A 156 -5.35 10.58 4.48
CA SER A 156 -4.48 10.46 5.65
C SER A 156 -3.04 10.04 5.35
N ASP A 157 -2.68 9.69 4.12
CA ASP A 157 -1.31 9.27 3.79
C ASP A 157 -0.69 10.10 2.66
N ASN A 158 0.51 10.62 2.91
CA ASN A 158 1.23 11.56 2.03
C ASN A 158 1.81 10.89 0.77
N ASN A 159 1.66 9.57 0.62
CA ASN A 159 2.37 8.82 -0.42
C ASN A 159 1.47 8.25 -1.55
N LEU A 160 0.15 8.12 -1.37
CA LEU A 160 -0.76 7.76 -2.46
C LEU A 160 -2.20 8.19 -2.17
N GLN A 161 -2.68 9.23 -2.85
CA GLN A 161 -4.10 9.59 -2.84
C GLN A 161 -4.86 8.62 -3.74
N LEU A 162 -5.95 8.07 -3.21
CA LEU A 162 -6.84 7.13 -3.86
C LEU A 162 -8.22 7.76 -4.04
N THR A 163 -8.89 7.38 -5.12
CA THR A 163 -10.31 7.59 -5.38
C THR A 163 -11.00 6.22 -5.50
N PHE A 164 -12.33 6.22 -5.58
CA PHE A 164 -13.13 5.00 -5.68
C PHE A 164 -14.13 5.04 -6.84
N ASP A 165 -14.02 4.07 -7.74
CA ASP A 165 -14.95 3.82 -8.84
C ASP A 165 -15.92 2.68 -8.46
N GLU A 166 -17.15 3.05 -8.11
CA GLU A 166 -18.22 2.12 -7.70
C GLU A 166 -18.61 1.16 -8.85
N ASN A 167 -18.57 1.63 -10.11
CA ASN A 167 -18.91 0.77 -11.26
C ASN A 167 -17.83 -0.30 -11.46
N LEU A 168 -16.56 0.07 -11.34
CA LEU A 168 -15.45 -0.87 -11.43
C LEU A 168 -15.50 -1.88 -10.28
N PHE A 169 -15.80 -1.43 -9.05
CA PHE A 169 -15.98 -2.31 -7.90
C PHE A 169 -17.07 -3.35 -8.16
N VAL A 170 -18.28 -2.91 -8.51
CA VAL A 170 -19.44 -3.79 -8.77
C VAL A 170 -19.12 -4.79 -9.87
N LYS A 171 -18.52 -4.31 -10.98
CA LYS A 171 -18.13 -5.17 -12.09
C LYS A 171 -17.17 -6.28 -11.65
N MET A 172 -16.12 -5.94 -10.90
CA MET A 172 -15.13 -6.93 -10.46
C MET A 172 -15.72 -7.92 -9.45
N VAL A 173 -16.60 -7.46 -8.56
CA VAL A 173 -17.32 -8.36 -7.64
C VAL A 173 -18.20 -9.34 -8.42
N GLN A 174 -18.97 -8.87 -9.39
CA GLN A 174 -19.79 -9.74 -10.25
C GLN A 174 -18.93 -10.74 -11.04
N GLU A 175 -17.77 -10.33 -11.55
CA GLU A 175 -16.82 -11.23 -12.21
C GLU A 175 -16.37 -12.35 -11.25
N LEU A 176 -15.99 -12.03 -10.00
CA LEU A 176 -15.62 -13.02 -8.99
C LEU A 176 -16.78 -13.97 -8.66
N GLU A 177 -18.00 -13.45 -8.48
CA GLU A 177 -19.18 -14.26 -8.19
C GLU A 177 -19.49 -15.23 -9.33
N ASN A 178 -19.45 -14.74 -10.57
CA ASN A 178 -19.69 -15.54 -11.77
C ASN A 178 -18.63 -16.63 -11.96
N GLU A 179 -17.35 -16.30 -11.84
CA GLU A 179 -16.25 -17.25 -11.98
C GLU A 179 -16.22 -18.30 -10.87
N SER A 180 -16.71 -17.94 -9.67
CA SER A 180 -16.84 -18.89 -8.57
C SER A 180 -17.94 -19.92 -8.78
N ASN A 181 -18.81 -19.74 -9.78
CA ASN A 181 -20.00 -20.57 -10.00
C ASN A 181 -20.86 -20.69 -8.73
N GLY A 182 -21.06 -19.57 -8.03
CA GLY A 182 -21.85 -19.47 -6.79
C GLY A 182 -21.13 -19.88 -5.51
N LYS A 183 -19.85 -20.27 -5.55
CA LYS A 183 -19.07 -20.58 -4.34
C LYS A 183 -18.68 -19.33 -3.55
N PHE A 184 -18.58 -18.20 -4.22
CA PHE A 184 -18.30 -16.89 -3.64
C PHE A 184 -19.49 -15.96 -3.92
N LEU A 185 -19.96 -15.30 -2.86
CA LEU A 185 -20.99 -14.26 -2.92
C LEU A 185 -20.54 -13.13 -2.01
N TYR A 186 -20.40 -11.93 -2.57
CA TYR A 186 -20.07 -10.74 -1.81
C TYR A 186 -21.33 -10.26 -1.07
N ASN A 187 -21.16 -9.84 0.19
CA ASN A 187 -22.26 -9.52 1.10
C ASN A 187 -22.12 -8.12 1.70
N ASP A 188 -21.49 -7.20 0.97
CA ASP A 188 -21.21 -5.82 1.41
C ASP A 188 -20.36 -5.69 2.69
N MET A 189 -19.65 -6.75 3.10
CA MET A 189 -18.73 -6.72 4.24
C MET A 189 -17.33 -6.23 3.81
N CYS A 190 -16.49 -5.89 4.79
CA CYS A 190 -15.07 -5.62 4.55
C CYS A 190 -14.29 -6.94 4.67
N GLU A 191 -13.70 -7.42 3.57
CA GLU A 191 -13.20 -8.79 3.49
C GLU A 191 -11.84 -8.91 2.81
N LEU A 192 -11.06 -9.90 3.25
CA LEU A 192 -9.93 -10.43 2.49
C LEU A 192 -10.31 -11.76 1.85
N VAL A 193 -10.04 -11.89 0.56
CA VAL A 193 -10.23 -13.14 -0.18
C VAL A 193 -8.90 -13.58 -0.76
N PHE A 194 -8.37 -14.69 -0.25
CA PHE A 194 -7.17 -15.36 -0.74
C PHE A 194 -7.59 -16.44 -1.72
N ILE A 195 -7.20 -16.34 -2.98
CA ILE A 195 -7.65 -17.24 -4.04
C ILE A 195 -6.44 -17.82 -4.78
N GLY A 196 -6.43 -19.13 -4.95
CA GLY A 196 -5.41 -19.80 -5.74
C GLY A 196 -5.50 -19.43 -7.22
N ILE A 197 -4.41 -19.52 -7.96
CA ILE A 197 -4.41 -19.41 -9.43
C ILE A 197 -4.03 -20.77 -10.00
N LYS A 198 -4.83 -21.27 -10.93
CA LYS A 198 -4.58 -22.53 -11.64
C LYS A 198 -3.49 -22.35 -12.70
N SER A 199 -2.98 -23.47 -13.23
CA SER A 199 -1.99 -23.45 -14.31
C SER A 199 -2.46 -22.76 -15.59
N ASN A 200 -3.78 -22.64 -15.78
CA ASN A 200 -4.43 -21.90 -16.86
C ASN A 200 -4.86 -20.49 -16.43
N GLY A 201 -4.18 -19.87 -15.47
CA GLY A 201 -4.43 -18.47 -15.08
C GLY A 201 -5.77 -18.18 -14.40
N MET A 202 -6.70 -19.13 -14.37
CA MET A 202 -8.03 -18.96 -13.77
C MET A 202 -7.97 -19.05 -12.24
N TYR A 203 -8.90 -18.34 -11.58
CA TYR A 203 -9.07 -18.44 -10.14
C TYR A 203 -9.50 -19.83 -9.70
N ASP A 204 -8.87 -20.32 -8.65
CA ASP A 204 -9.19 -21.58 -8.02
C ASP A 204 -10.15 -21.40 -6.84
N PHE A 205 -11.44 -21.24 -7.13
CA PHE A 205 -12.48 -21.17 -6.11
C PHE A 205 -12.75 -22.51 -5.40
N ASP A 206 -12.05 -23.59 -5.74
CA ASP A 206 -11.97 -24.80 -4.89
C ASP A 206 -10.88 -24.65 -3.83
N ASN A 207 -9.91 -23.77 -4.05
CA ASN A 207 -8.77 -23.50 -3.19
C ASN A 207 -8.71 -22.02 -2.80
N PHE A 208 -9.69 -21.57 -2.01
CA PHE A 208 -9.75 -20.19 -1.54
C PHE A 208 -10.12 -20.09 -0.06
N GLN A 209 -9.78 -18.95 0.54
CA GLN A 209 -10.17 -18.55 1.88
C GLN A 209 -10.71 -17.14 1.89
N ARG A 210 -11.86 -16.95 2.54
CA ARG A 210 -12.48 -15.64 2.80
C ARG A 210 -12.37 -15.32 4.28
N LEU A 211 -12.05 -14.08 4.60
CA LEU A 211 -11.98 -13.59 5.97
C LEU A 211 -12.71 -12.25 6.07
N ASP A 212 -13.60 -12.16 7.05
CA ASP A 212 -14.24 -10.92 7.44
C ASP A 212 -13.28 -10.10 8.31
N LEU A 213 -12.83 -8.95 7.79
CA LEU A 213 -11.89 -8.08 8.47
C LEU A 213 -12.49 -7.37 9.68
N ASN A 214 -13.80 -7.15 9.72
CA ASN A 214 -14.44 -6.56 10.89
C ASN A 214 -14.42 -7.56 12.07
N ILE A 215 -14.65 -8.84 11.80
CA ILE A 215 -14.54 -9.90 12.82
C ILE A 215 -13.07 -10.12 13.19
N LEU A 216 -12.16 -10.16 12.23
CA LEU A 216 -10.74 -10.40 12.50
C LEU A 216 -10.10 -9.28 13.31
N SER A 217 -10.37 -8.02 12.98
CA SER A 217 -9.81 -6.87 13.71
C SER A 217 -10.25 -6.79 15.17
N GLN A 218 -11.37 -7.44 15.52
CA GLN A 218 -11.83 -7.57 16.90
C GLN A 218 -11.10 -8.69 17.67
N LYS A 219 -10.46 -9.63 16.97
CA LYS A 219 -9.68 -10.68 17.62
C LYS A 219 -8.36 -10.10 18.10
N ARG A 220 -8.12 -10.16 19.42
CA ARG A 220 -6.79 -9.93 19.99
C ARG A 220 -5.80 -10.84 19.28
N GLY A 221 -4.67 -10.30 18.81
CA GLY A 221 -3.69 -11.12 18.09
C GLY A 221 -3.49 -10.72 16.63
N ILE A 222 -4.54 -10.21 15.98
CA ILE A 222 -4.63 -10.22 14.53
C ILE A 222 -4.67 -8.79 14.00
N ASP A 223 -3.50 -8.31 13.56
CA ASP A 223 -3.40 -7.15 12.68
C ASP A 223 -3.58 -7.61 11.22
N PRO A 224 -4.59 -7.09 10.50
CA PRO A 224 -4.82 -7.37 9.07
C PRO A 224 -3.60 -7.10 8.17
N ILE A 225 -2.81 -6.06 8.46
CA ILE A 225 -1.59 -5.75 7.70
C ILE A 225 -0.57 -6.87 7.91
N LYS A 226 -0.26 -7.20 9.17
CA LYS A 226 0.64 -8.30 9.51
C LYS A 226 0.15 -9.63 8.93
N LEU A 227 -1.15 -9.89 8.92
CA LEU A 227 -1.73 -11.09 8.30
C LEU A 227 -1.44 -11.14 6.80
N ILE A 228 -1.77 -10.08 6.05
CA ILE A 228 -1.51 -10.00 4.61
C ILE A 228 -0.02 -10.22 4.32
N LEU A 229 0.85 -9.57 5.08
CA LEU A 229 2.30 -9.68 4.93
C LEU A 229 2.81 -11.09 5.25
N THR A 230 2.35 -11.69 6.35
CA THR A 230 2.78 -13.02 6.77
C THR A 230 2.37 -14.06 5.73
N VAL A 231 1.11 -13.98 5.25
CA VAL A 231 0.62 -14.85 4.17
C VAL A 231 1.48 -14.68 2.92
N ALA A 232 1.71 -13.46 2.46
CA ALA A 232 2.50 -13.18 1.26
C ALA A 232 3.97 -13.65 1.38
N GLN A 233 4.60 -13.42 2.54
CA GLN A 233 6.01 -13.74 2.78
C GLN A 233 6.24 -15.24 2.97
N GLN A 234 5.40 -15.93 3.74
CA GLN A 234 5.56 -17.37 3.91
C GLN A 234 5.21 -18.12 2.60
N PHE A 235 4.28 -17.58 1.80
CA PHE A 235 3.91 -18.20 0.51
C PHE A 235 5.09 -18.15 -0.48
N ARG A 236 5.94 -17.12 -0.37
CA ARG A 236 7.21 -17.01 -1.11
C ARG A 236 8.19 -18.16 -0.81
N THR A 237 8.18 -18.68 0.42
CA THR A 237 9.19 -19.67 0.86
C THR A 237 8.81 -21.10 0.54
N ASP A 238 7.54 -21.34 0.22
CA ASP A 238 7.01 -22.69 0.03
C ASP A 238 7.10 -23.10 -1.45
N LYS A 239 7.94 -24.09 -1.75
CA LYS A 239 8.30 -24.51 -3.13
C LYS A 239 7.38 -25.59 -3.71
N ASN A 240 6.33 -25.98 -2.99
CA ASN A 240 5.43 -27.07 -3.39
C ASN A 240 4.29 -26.58 -4.29
N GLU A 241 3.97 -27.34 -5.34
CA GLU A 241 3.10 -26.91 -6.45
C GLU A 241 1.60 -26.84 -6.13
N THR A 242 1.13 -27.26 -4.95
CA THR A 242 -0.29 -27.14 -4.56
C THR A 242 -0.43 -26.86 -3.06
N ILE A 243 -0.52 -25.59 -2.68
CA ILE A 243 -0.80 -25.16 -1.31
C ILE A 243 -2.33 -25.09 -1.12
N ASP A 244 -2.85 -25.78 -0.11
CA ASP A 244 -4.23 -25.61 0.35
C ASP A 244 -4.33 -24.27 1.09
N ILE A 245 -4.84 -23.25 0.40
CA ILE A 245 -4.92 -21.86 0.87
C ILE A 245 -5.78 -21.76 2.14
N ARG A 246 -6.87 -22.53 2.21
CA ARG A 246 -7.74 -22.55 3.40
C ARG A 246 -6.97 -23.04 4.62
N LYS A 247 -6.32 -24.20 4.51
CA LYS A 247 -5.52 -24.77 5.61
C LYS A 247 -4.37 -23.84 5.99
N TYR A 248 -3.69 -23.30 4.97
CA TYR A 248 -2.53 -22.44 5.13
C TYR A 248 -2.86 -21.12 5.85
N VAL A 249 -3.88 -20.39 5.37
CA VAL A 249 -4.33 -19.15 6.02
C VAL A 249 -4.85 -19.42 7.43
N THR A 250 -5.54 -20.54 7.65
CA THR A 250 -6.02 -20.93 8.99
C THR A 250 -4.86 -21.21 9.95
N GLN A 251 -3.80 -21.86 9.47
CA GLN A 251 -2.58 -22.10 10.25
C GLN A 251 -1.92 -20.78 10.65
N ILE A 252 -1.72 -19.86 9.71
CA ILE A 252 -1.15 -18.53 9.98
C ILE A 252 -2.01 -17.75 10.98
N LEU A 253 -3.33 -17.79 10.84
CA LEU A 253 -4.23 -17.16 11.82
C LEU A 253 -4.02 -17.77 13.21
N GLY A 254 -3.90 -19.11 13.31
CA GLY A 254 -3.56 -19.80 14.55
C GLY A 254 -2.24 -19.30 15.14
N GLU A 255 -1.18 -19.26 14.34
CA GLU A 255 0.15 -18.77 14.75
C GLU A 255 0.11 -17.31 15.21
N LEU A 256 -0.59 -16.43 14.48
CA LEU A 256 -0.74 -15.02 14.85
C LEU A 256 -1.57 -14.83 16.12
N THR A 257 -2.56 -15.69 16.38
CA THR A 257 -3.30 -15.68 17.65
C THR A 257 -2.49 -16.20 18.84
N MET A 258 -1.47 -17.04 18.59
CA MET A 258 -0.61 -17.63 19.62
C MET A 258 0.67 -16.82 19.87
N GLN A 259 1.12 -16.01 18.91
CA GLN A 259 2.17 -15.02 19.14
C GLN A 259 1.61 -13.89 20.02
N ASP A 260 2.36 -13.51 21.06
CA ASP A 260 2.09 -12.32 21.85
C ASP A 260 1.99 -11.11 20.91
N TYR A 261 0.76 -10.71 20.60
CA TYR A 261 0.49 -9.57 19.74
C TYR A 261 0.95 -8.32 20.46
N ASN A 262 2.04 -7.76 19.96
CA ASN A 262 2.37 -6.38 20.21
C ASN A 262 1.52 -5.53 19.25
N PRO A 263 0.48 -4.84 19.73
CA PRO A 263 -0.21 -3.85 18.91
C PRO A 263 0.79 -2.85 18.34
N ALA A 264 0.49 -2.32 17.15
CA ALA A 264 1.27 -1.28 16.50
C ALA A 264 1.63 -0.17 17.51
N ILE A 265 2.92 0.12 17.64
CA ILE A 265 3.43 1.18 18.49
C ILE A 265 3.16 2.50 17.77
N LYS A 266 2.15 3.21 18.24
CA LYS A 266 1.71 4.48 17.68
C LYS A 266 2.61 5.60 18.19
N ILE A 267 3.25 6.33 17.28
CA ILE A 267 4.17 7.42 17.60
C ILE A 267 3.69 8.70 16.93
N PHE A 268 3.47 9.77 17.71
CA PHE A 268 3.17 11.09 17.17
C PHE A 268 4.44 11.96 17.13
N ILE A 269 4.72 12.60 16.01
CA ILE A 269 5.83 13.52 15.81
C ILE A 269 5.27 14.93 15.69
N ALA A 270 5.38 15.69 16.78
CA ALA A 270 4.99 17.07 16.89
C ALA A 270 6.13 18.00 16.48
N GLY A 271 5.82 19.03 15.70
CA GLY A 271 6.80 20.05 15.30
C GLY A 271 6.22 21.06 14.33
N ALA A 272 6.70 22.30 14.39
CA ALA A 272 6.21 23.39 13.55
C ALA A 272 6.30 23.06 12.05
N LYS A 273 5.38 23.58 11.22
CA LYS A 273 5.32 23.33 9.76
C LYS A 273 6.69 23.44 9.06
N LYS A 274 7.51 24.44 9.45
CA LYS A 274 8.87 24.66 8.92
C LYS A 274 9.86 23.52 9.15
N LEU A 275 9.64 22.67 10.16
CA LEU A 275 10.51 21.54 10.53
C LEU A 275 10.17 20.24 9.77
N LYS A 276 9.79 20.37 8.51
CA LYS A 276 9.37 19.24 7.67
C LYS A 276 10.52 18.25 7.46
N GLU A 277 11.74 18.75 7.29
CA GLU A 277 12.93 17.93 7.11
C GLU A 277 13.23 17.11 8.36
N GLU A 278 13.19 17.74 9.54
CA GLU A 278 13.38 17.05 10.82
C GLU A 278 12.32 15.97 11.04
N ARG A 279 11.03 16.27 10.81
CA ARG A 279 9.95 15.28 10.93
C ARG A 279 10.15 14.09 9.98
N SER A 280 10.49 14.37 8.73
CA SER A 280 10.70 13.32 7.71
C SER A 280 11.88 12.42 8.07
N LEU A 281 12.95 13.02 8.61
CA LEU A 281 14.13 12.31 9.10
C LEU A 281 13.77 11.38 10.27
N LEU A 282 13.00 11.85 11.25
CA LEU A 282 12.57 10.99 12.38
C LEU A 282 11.73 9.81 11.90
N ARG A 283 10.84 10.02 10.93
CA ARG A 283 10.05 8.93 10.32
C ARG A 283 10.94 7.88 9.66
N GLU A 284 11.95 8.32 8.90
CA GLU A 284 12.93 7.43 8.27
C GLU A 284 13.67 6.57 9.31
N GLU A 285 14.12 7.19 10.40
CA GLU A 285 14.82 6.48 11.48
C GLU A 285 13.90 5.52 12.24
N LEU A 286 12.63 5.88 12.48
CA LEU A 286 11.65 4.96 13.07
C LEU A 286 11.42 3.73 12.19
N SER A 287 11.33 3.89 10.86
CA SER A 287 11.25 2.74 9.95
C SER A 287 12.51 1.86 10.01
N LYS A 288 13.71 2.41 10.24
CA LYS A 288 14.92 1.60 10.46
C LYS A 288 14.84 0.82 11.77
N VAL A 289 14.38 1.45 12.84
CA VAL A 289 14.20 0.83 14.16
C VAL A 289 13.16 -0.29 14.10
N GLU A 290 12.05 -0.05 13.42
CA GLU A 290 10.98 -1.01 13.13
C GLU A 290 11.56 -2.30 12.51
N ASN A 291 12.27 -2.15 11.40
CA ASN A 291 12.89 -3.26 10.68
C ASN A 291 13.97 -3.98 11.49
N ALA A 292 14.81 -3.25 12.23
CA ALA A 292 15.91 -3.83 12.99
C ALA A 292 15.44 -4.62 14.22
N ASN A 293 14.29 -4.26 14.80
CA ASN A 293 13.80 -4.83 16.06
C ASN A 293 12.55 -5.70 15.91
N ASN A 294 12.09 -5.91 14.67
CA ASN A 294 10.85 -6.60 14.33
C ASN A 294 9.64 -6.04 15.10
N LEU A 295 9.52 -4.72 15.09
CA LEU A 295 8.40 -3.98 15.68
C LEU A 295 7.40 -3.60 14.58
N ASP A 296 6.19 -3.23 14.96
CA ASP A 296 5.26 -2.50 14.09
C ASP A 296 5.16 -1.07 14.64
N ILE A 297 5.70 -0.09 13.91
CA ILE A 297 5.73 1.31 14.34
C ILE A 297 4.89 2.16 13.40
N ARG A 298 3.88 2.83 13.95
CA ARG A 298 3.04 3.79 13.22
C ARG A 298 3.44 5.23 13.57
N ALA A 299 4.33 5.81 12.77
CA ALA A 299 4.78 7.19 12.95
C ALA A 299 3.87 8.20 12.22
N LEU A 300 3.14 9.02 12.96
CA LEU A 300 2.21 10.06 12.45
C LEU A 300 2.70 11.47 12.83
N THR A 301 2.28 12.47 12.06
CA THR A 301 2.40 13.92 12.30
C THR A 301 1.05 14.56 11.99
N PHE A 302 0.87 15.85 12.29
CA PHE A 302 -0.35 16.59 11.95
C PHE A 302 -0.69 16.53 10.44
N GLU A 303 0.30 16.30 9.57
CA GLU A 303 0.13 16.18 8.11
C GLU A 303 -0.68 14.96 7.69
N ASP A 304 -0.80 13.93 8.53
CA ASP A 304 -1.50 12.67 8.22
C ASP A 304 -2.97 12.67 8.71
N PHE A 305 -3.41 13.76 9.33
CA PHE A 305 -4.79 13.95 9.75
C PHE A 305 -5.53 14.78 8.70
N ALA A 306 -6.63 14.22 8.17
CA ALA A 306 -7.36 14.77 7.03
C ALA A 306 -7.94 16.17 7.29
N THR A 307 -7.93 17.02 6.28
CA THR A 307 -8.49 18.38 6.30
C THR A 307 -9.99 18.46 5.99
N SER A 308 -10.62 17.36 5.54
CA SER A 308 -11.91 17.40 4.85
C SER A 308 -13.15 17.09 5.69
N LEU A 309 -13.02 16.57 6.92
CA LEU A 309 -14.18 16.15 7.74
C LEU A 309 -14.62 17.16 8.80
N THR A 310 -13.80 18.15 9.12
CA THR A 310 -14.10 19.16 10.15
C THR A 310 -13.74 20.54 9.62
N GLY A 311 -14.73 21.41 9.42
CA GLY A 311 -14.52 22.77 8.93
C GLY A 311 -13.50 23.55 9.77
N GLU A 312 -12.64 24.30 9.08
CA GLU A 312 -11.63 25.23 9.59
C GLU A 312 -10.57 24.65 10.55
N ASP A 313 -9.40 25.31 10.60
CA ASP A 313 -8.13 24.86 11.22
C ASP A 313 -8.22 24.27 12.64
N ARG A 314 -9.30 24.55 13.40
CA ARG A 314 -9.54 24.01 14.75
C ARG A 314 -10.02 22.56 14.78
N GLY A 315 -10.74 22.11 13.75
CA GLY A 315 -11.25 20.74 13.69
C GLY A 315 -10.14 19.71 13.56
N ARG A 316 -9.17 20.00 12.67
CA ARG A 316 -7.96 19.18 12.47
C ARG A 316 -7.14 19.04 13.75
N GLN A 317 -7.06 20.10 14.56
CA GLN A 317 -6.34 20.09 15.82
C GLN A 317 -6.97 19.18 16.88
N ALA A 318 -8.30 19.14 16.94
CA ALA A 318 -9.00 18.26 17.86
C ALA A 318 -8.69 16.77 17.60
N ASP A 319 -8.57 16.37 16.33
CA ASP A 319 -8.34 14.98 15.95
C ASP A 319 -6.96 14.48 16.37
N TYR A 320 -5.89 15.22 16.04
CA TYR A 320 -4.56 14.80 16.46
C TYR A 320 -4.32 15.02 17.97
N ASN A 321 -4.97 15.99 18.60
CA ASN A 321 -4.95 16.12 20.07
C ASN A 321 -5.56 14.90 20.77
N LYS A 322 -6.71 14.43 20.27
CA LYS A 322 -7.34 13.20 20.78
C LYS A 322 -6.44 11.98 20.56
N PHE A 323 -5.75 11.92 19.43
CA PHE A 323 -4.77 10.86 19.16
C PHE A 323 -3.60 10.91 20.15
N ILE A 324 -3.00 12.09 20.37
CA ILE A 324 -1.91 12.31 21.35
C ILE A 324 -2.35 11.84 22.75
N GLU A 325 -3.55 12.22 23.17
CA GLU A 325 -4.04 11.94 24.52
C GLU A 325 -4.36 10.45 24.74
N LYS A 326 -5.01 9.81 23.76
CA LYS A 326 -5.69 8.51 23.97
C LYS A 326 -5.07 7.34 23.23
N GLU A 327 -4.32 7.58 22.17
CA GLU A 327 -3.90 6.53 21.25
C GLU A 327 -2.38 6.45 21.06
N ALA A 328 -1.67 7.56 21.14
CA ALA A 328 -0.22 7.59 20.98
C ALA A 328 0.43 6.80 22.11
N ASN A 329 1.40 5.94 21.77
CA ASN A 329 2.26 5.28 22.74
C ASN A 329 3.46 6.14 23.12
N VAL A 330 4.00 6.84 22.13
CA VAL A 330 5.13 7.77 22.27
C VAL A 330 4.78 9.07 21.54
N VAL A 331 5.16 10.20 22.12
CA VAL A 331 5.09 11.50 21.47
C VAL A 331 6.46 12.14 21.43
N ILE A 332 6.88 12.56 20.24
CA ILE A 332 8.18 13.18 20.00
C ILE A 332 7.95 14.63 19.60
N PHE A 333 8.51 15.56 20.37
CA PHE A 333 8.47 16.99 20.07
C PHE A 333 9.79 17.46 19.47
N ILE A 334 9.71 18.18 18.36
CA ILE A 334 10.86 18.83 17.73
C ILE A 334 10.66 20.35 17.78
N PHE A 335 11.60 21.05 18.40
CA PHE A 335 11.62 22.51 18.48
C PHE A 335 12.86 23.09 17.81
N ASP A 336 12.66 24.19 17.07
CA ASP A 336 13.74 25.00 16.52
C ASP A 336 13.79 26.32 17.25
N SER A 337 14.70 26.41 18.21
CA SER A 337 15.06 27.60 19.02
C SER A 337 13.90 28.40 19.64
N THR A 338 12.66 28.02 19.40
CA THR A 338 11.36 28.60 19.75
C THR A 338 10.31 27.49 19.74
N ALA A 339 9.28 27.60 20.59
CA ALA A 339 8.08 26.79 20.51
C ALA A 339 6.90 27.62 19.96
N GLY A 340 6.16 27.05 19.02
CA GLY A 340 4.90 27.63 18.54
C GLY A 340 3.76 27.35 19.51
N GLU A 341 2.69 28.15 19.47
CA GLU A 341 1.52 28.01 20.35
C GLU A 341 0.88 26.63 20.24
N ILE A 342 0.61 26.19 19.01
CA ILE A 342 -0.01 24.89 18.75
C ILE A 342 0.86 23.75 19.29
N THR A 343 2.18 23.79 19.08
CA THR A 343 3.08 22.73 19.55
C THR A 343 3.27 22.75 21.07
N GLU A 344 3.12 23.91 21.73
CA GLU A 344 3.06 24.00 23.19
C GLU A 344 1.75 23.39 23.73
N GLU A 345 0.62 23.64 23.06
CA GLU A 345 -0.67 23.01 23.42
C GLU A 345 -0.61 21.48 23.26
N GLU A 346 -0.05 20.97 22.15
CA GLU A 346 0.19 19.54 21.94
C GLU A 346 1.07 18.95 23.06
N PHE A 347 2.11 19.69 23.48
CA PHE A 347 2.99 19.28 24.58
C PHE A 347 2.24 19.22 25.90
N ASP A 348 1.42 20.21 26.20
CA ASP A 348 0.66 20.25 27.44
C ASP A 348 -0.38 19.14 27.52
N ILE A 349 -1.01 18.78 26.40
CA ILE A 349 -1.94 17.63 26.31
C ILE A 349 -1.20 16.32 26.58
N ALA A 350 -0.08 16.07 25.90
CA ALA A 350 0.74 14.88 26.11
C ALA A 350 1.24 14.80 27.56
N TYR A 351 1.75 15.90 28.11
CA TYR A 351 2.30 15.99 29.45
C TYR A 351 1.25 15.77 30.53
N ASN A 352 0.06 16.36 30.38
CA ASN A 352 -1.04 16.14 31.32
C ASN A 352 -1.51 14.68 31.28
N SER A 353 -1.66 14.09 30.09
CA SER A 353 -1.99 12.67 29.97
C SER A 353 -0.90 11.78 30.58
N LEU A 354 0.38 12.10 30.38
CA LEU A 354 1.50 11.36 31.01
C LEU A 354 1.42 11.44 32.55
N LYS A 355 1.04 12.57 33.13
CA LYS A 355 0.89 12.71 34.58
C LYS A 355 -0.30 11.93 35.12
N GLU A 356 -1.43 11.95 34.42
CA GLU A 356 -2.68 11.36 34.87
C GLU A 356 -2.74 9.85 34.59
N ASN A 357 -2.35 9.45 33.38
CA ASN A 357 -2.51 8.12 32.82
C ASN A 357 -1.19 7.34 32.70
N ARG A 358 -0.04 7.96 33.01
CA ARG A 358 1.31 7.41 32.75
C ARG A 358 1.54 7.08 31.26
N HIS A 359 0.88 7.84 30.38
CA HIS A 359 0.90 7.65 28.94
C HIS A 359 0.52 8.95 28.22
N PRO A 360 1.09 9.30 27.05
CA PRO A 360 2.19 8.64 26.32
C PRO A 360 3.58 8.91 26.92
N ASP A 361 4.58 8.11 26.53
CA ASP A 361 5.99 8.45 26.77
C ASP A 361 6.38 9.66 25.91
N ILE A 362 7.14 10.62 26.45
CA ILE A 362 7.43 11.89 25.76
C ILE A 362 8.93 12.03 25.52
N PHE A 363 9.33 12.36 24.29
CA PHE A 363 10.70 12.75 23.94
C PHE A 363 10.72 14.15 23.35
N VAL A 364 11.73 14.96 23.69
CA VAL A 364 11.83 16.35 23.25
C VAL A 364 13.23 16.64 22.71
N TYR A 365 13.28 17.02 21.44
CA TYR A 365 14.48 17.39 20.70
C TYR A 365 14.48 18.88 20.39
N VAL A 366 15.52 19.59 20.83
CA VAL A 366 15.62 21.04 20.66
C VAL A 366 16.89 21.40 19.90
N ARG A 367 16.76 22.16 18.81
CA ARG A 367 17.92 22.65 18.07
C ARG A 367 18.72 23.60 18.95
N LYS A 368 20.02 23.32 19.13
CA LYS A 368 20.95 24.23 19.82
C LYS A 368 20.94 25.58 19.11
N ARG A 369 20.84 26.64 19.90
CA ARG A 369 20.94 28.01 19.37
C ARG A 369 22.38 28.31 19.01
N SER A 370 22.59 29.00 17.89
CA SER A 370 23.90 29.59 17.59
C SER A 370 24.25 30.63 18.68
N PRO A 371 25.47 30.61 19.24
CA PRO A 371 25.92 31.60 20.21
C PRO A 371 25.81 33.05 19.71
N PHE A 372 25.76 33.25 18.39
CA PHE A 372 25.86 34.56 17.73
C PHE A 372 24.51 35.22 17.40
N SER A 373 23.36 34.66 17.80
CA SER A 373 22.05 35.24 17.47
C SER A 373 21.59 36.31 18.47
N TYR A 374 21.31 37.54 18.01
CA TYR A 374 20.82 38.63 18.88
C TYR A 374 19.43 38.40 19.51
N ARG A 375 18.69 37.36 19.10
CA ARG A 375 17.48 36.88 19.81
C ARG A 375 17.79 36.20 21.15
N ASN A 376 19.08 36.08 21.52
CA ASN A 376 19.58 35.34 22.68
C ASN A 376 19.35 35.98 24.05
N ILE A 377 18.85 37.22 24.17
CA ILE A 377 18.85 37.92 25.47
C ILE A 377 17.75 37.41 26.42
N PHE A 378 16.59 36.99 25.92
CA PHE A 378 15.45 36.63 26.79
C PHE A 378 15.05 35.15 26.76
N GLY A 379 15.55 34.38 25.80
CA GLY A 379 15.11 33.00 25.58
C GLY A 379 13.61 32.89 25.25
N ASP A 380 13.23 31.87 24.49
CA ASP A 380 11.82 31.58 24.29
C ASP A 380 11.18 31.05 25.59
N ARG A 381 10.23 31.82 26.15
CA ARG A 381 9.57 31.50 27.44
C ARG A 381 8.83 30.17 27.39
N ARG A 382 8.25 29.83 26.25
CA ARG A 382 7.52 28.56 26.02
C ARG A 382 8.46 27.37 26.10
N LEU A 383 9.58 27.41 25.38
CA LEU A 383 10.64 26.40 25.50
C LEU A 383 11.19 26.27 26.93
N GLN A 384 11.34 27.38 27.66
CA GLN A 384 11.76 27.34 29.07
C GLN A 384 10.70 26.63 29.93
N ASN A 385 9.41 26.90 29.71
CA ASN A 385 8.31 26.23 30.40
C ASN A 385 8.31 24.72 30.12
N ILE A 386 8.42 24.32 28.85
CA ILE A 386 8.53 22.92 28.42
C ILE A 386 9.73 22.24 29.08
N LYS A 387 10.90 22.89 29.03
CA LYS A 387 12.12 22.38 29.68
C LYS A 387 11.92 22.16 31.18
N ASN A 388 11.31 23.13 31.87
CA ASN A 388 11.03 23.01 33.30
C ASN A 388 10.06 21.86 33.61
N LYS A 389 9.00 21.68 32.81
CA LYS A 389 8.04 20.58 32.95
C LYS A 389 8.70 19.21 32.79
N ILE A 390 9.54 19.04 31.76
CA ILE A 390 10.26 17.77 31.51
C ILE A 390 11.24 17.48 32.64
N PHE A 391 12.03 18.48 33.06
CA PHE A 391 13.02 18.29 34.13
C PHE A 391 12.37 17.98 35.48
N ALA A 392 11.15 18.48 35.72
CA ALA A 392 10.40 18.14 36.93
C ALA A 392 9.86 16.70 36.93
N TYR A 393 9.69 16.08 35.76
CA TYR A 393 9.16 14.72 35.63
C TYR A 393 10.28 13.70 35.40
N GLN A 394 11.02 13.81 34.28
CA GLN A 394 12.14 12.93 33.93
C GLN A 394 13.08 13.62 32.93
N LYS A 395 14.29 13.95 33.41
CA LYS A 395 15.29 14.74 32.68
C LYS A 395 15.78 14.11 31.37
N GLU A 396 15.77 12.78 31.27
CA GLU A 396 16.33 12.02 30.15
C GLU A 396 15.59 12.25 28.82
N TYR A 397 14.41 12.88 28.85
CA TYR A 397 13.60 13.15 27.67
C TYR A 397 13.87 14.49 26.97
N TYR A 398 14.85 15.29 27.42
CA TYR A 398 15.21 16.55 26.78
C TYR A 398 16.60 16.47 26.16
N ILE A 399 16.68 16.50 24.83
CA ILE A 399 17.90 16.32 24.05
C ILE A 399 18.12 17.53 23.16
N GLU A 400 19.34 18.06 23.17
CA GLU A 400 19.73 19.17 22.29
C GLU A 400 20.52 18.65 21.10
N TYR A 401 20.18 19.09 19.88
CA TYR A 401 20.86 18.69 18.65
C TYR A 401 21.39 19.89 17.86
N GLU A 402 22.47 19.71 17.11
CA GLU A 402 23.14 20.81 16.39
C GLU A 402 22.66 20.95 14.94
N ASN A 403 22.53 19.82 14.25
CA ASN A 403 22.16 19.73 12.84
C ASN A 403 21.40 18.42 12.58
N LEU A 404 20.97 18.19 11.34
CA LEU A 404 20.17 17.02 10.97
C LEU A 404 20.93 15.70 11.18
N ASP A 405 22.24 15.65 10.91
CA ASP A 405 23.04 14.44 11.10
C ASP A 405 23.17 14.09 12.59
N ASN A 406 23.38 15.10 13.42
CA ASN A 406 23.42 14.92 14.86
C ASN A 406 22.05 14.50 15.42
N LEU A 407 20.94 15.09 14.93
CA LEU A 407 19.58 14.67 15.27
C LEU A 407 19.34 13.21 14.89
N ARG A 408 19.74 12.80 13.69
CA ARG A 408 19.61 11.43 13.18
C ARG A 408 20.27 10.43 14.12
N TYR A 409 21.53 10.69 14.46
CA TYR A 409 22.31 9.81 15.33
C TYR A 409 21.70 9.70 16.74
N LEU A 410 21.39 10.84 17.36
CA LEU A 410 20.81 10.86 18.72
C LEU A 410 19.47 10.13 18.74
N PHE A 411 18.56 10.50 17.83
CA PHE A 411 17.22 9.93 17.79
C PHE A 411 17.22 8.42 17.55
N TYR A 412 18.01 7.93 16.59
CA TYR A 412 18.10 6.49 16.32
C TYR A 412 18.59 5.72 17.56
N SER A 413 19.67 6.21 18.20
CA SER A 413 20.24 5.61 19.41
C SER A 413 19.23 5.56 20.55
N ASP A 414 18.47 6.65 20.75
CA ASP A 414 17.49 6.77 21.83
C ASP A 414 16.31 5.82 21.62
N MET A 415 15.80 5.73 20.38
CA MET A 415 14.69 4.81 20.05
C MET A 415 15.10 3.35 20.18
N VAL A 416 16.28 2.96 19.70
CA VAL A 416 16.80 1.59 19.89
C VAL A 416 16.90 1.26 21.38
N SER A 417 17.49 2.16 22.17
CA SER A 417 17.65 1.96 23.61
C SER A 417 16.30 1.87 24.33
N TYR A 418 15.33 2.70 23.94
CA TYR A 418 13.99 2.70 24.50
C TYR A 418 13.26 1.37 24.25
N PHE A 419 13.29 0.87 23.01
CA PHE A 419 12.61 -0.38 22.68
C PHE A 419 13.34 -1.63 23.19
N GLN A 420 14.65 -1.56 23.43
CA GLN A 420 15.39 -2.63 24.12
C GLN A 420 14.98 -2.71 25.59
N LYS A 421 14.95 -1.57 26.31
CA LYS A 421 14.56 -1.53 27.72
C LYS A 421 13.13 -1.98 28.01
N LYS A 422 12.22 -1.89 27.03
CA LYS A 422 10.83 -2.39 27.18
C LYS A 422 10.68 -3.90 26.93
N LYS A 423 11.70 -4.58 26.41
CA LYS A 423 11.69 -6.05 26.24
C LYS A 423 12.11 -6.79 27.51
N ASP A 424 12.83 -6.12 28.41
CA ASP A 424 13.20 -6.59 29.75
C ASP A 424 12.12 -6.22 30.78
#